data_AF-A0A026WIJ5-F1
#
_entry.id   AF-A0A026WIJ5-F1
#
_cell.length_a   1.000
_cell.length_b   1.000
_cell.length_c   1.000
_cell.angle_alpha   90.00
_cell.angle_beta   90.00
_cell.angle_gamma   90.00
#
_symmetry.space_group_name_H-M   'P 1'
#
loop_
_entity.id
_entity.type
_entity.pdbx_description
1 polymer ?
#
loop_
_entity_poly.entity_id
_entity_poly.type
_entity_poly.pdbx_seq_one_letter_code
_entity_poly.pdbx_strand_id
1 'polypeptide(L)'
;MRALVCCAILLLVCAFAQVEGGCQYKEETLTVGKHHRDCLTITCHENGSMSSLACPVMQCRNEIGYQETDLSKPFPECCARPICQD
;
A
#
# COMPACT_ATOMS: atom_id res chain seq x y z
N MET A 1 7.40 28.91 -38.20
CA MET A 1 6.74 29.36 -36.95
C MET A 1 5.70 28.37 -36.43
N ARG A 2 4.73 27.90 -37.25
CA ARG A 2 3.70 26.93 -36.82
C ARG A 2 4.25 25.59 -36.27
N ALA A 3 5.28 25.03 -36.92
CA ALA A 3 5.88 23.76 -36.48
C ALA A 3 6.58 23.84 -35.11
N LEU A 4 7.25 24.97 -34.82
CA LEU A 4 7.92 25.21 -33.53
C LEU A 4 6.90 25.35 -32.39
N VAL A 5 5.76 25.98 -32.66
CA VAL A 5 4.67 26.13 -31.70
C VAL A 5 4.05 24.77 -31.37
N CYS A 6 3.80 23.92 -32.37
CA CYS A 6 3.29 22.56 -32.11
C CYS A 6 4.28 21.71 -31.30
N CYS A 7 5.58 21.83 -31.57
CA CYS A 7 6.62 21.11 -30.84
C CYS A 7 6.68 21.56 -29.36
N ALA A 8 6.58 22.87 -29.11
CA ALA A 8 6.55 23.41 -27.76
C ALA A 8 5.30 22.96 -26.97
N ILE A 9 4.14 22.90 -27.63
CA ILE A 9 2.88 22.42 -27.01
C ILE A 9 2.98 20.93 -26.67
N LEU A 10 3.51 20.10 -27.58
CA LEU A 10 3.70 18.67 -27.32
C LEU A 10 4.67 18.41 -26.16
N LEU A 11 5.76 19.17 -26.06
CA LEU A 11 6.72 19.07 -24.96
C LEU A 11 6.11 19.49 -23.61
N LEU A 12 5.25 20.52 -23.60
CA LEU A 12 4.51 20.94 -22.41
C LEU A 12 3.55 19.84 -21.94
N VAL A 13 2.78 19.22 -22.84
CA VAL A 13 1.84 18.13 -22.49
C VAL A 13 2.57 16.91 -21.90
N CYS A 14 3.74 16.55 -22.45
CA CYS A 14 4.54 15.46 -21.91
C CYS A 14 5.12 15.75 -20.51
N ALA A 15 5.39 17.02 -20.18
CA ALA A 15 5.93 17.40 -18.87
C ALA A 15 4.87 17.31 -17.75
N PHE A 16 3.59 17.49 -18.08
CA PHE A 16 2.48 17.40 -17.10
C PHE A 16 1.89 15.98 -16.99
N ALA A 17 2.17 15.09 -17.95
CA ALA A 17 1.82 13.68 -17.87
C ALA A 17 2.84 12.90 -17.02
N GLN A 18 3.04 13.33 -15.77
CA GLN A 18 3.69 12.48 -14.78
C GLN A 18 2.71 11.38 -14.39
N VAL A 19 2.74 10.27 -15.13
CA VAL A 19 2.18 9.02 -14.62
C VAL A 19 3.10 8.64 -13.47
N GLU A 20 2.70 8.91 -12.22
CA GLU A 20 3.36 8.34 -11.05
C GLU A 20 3.21 6.82 -11.17
N GLY A 21 4.19 6.17 -11.81
CA GLY A 21 4.13 4.76 -12.19
C GLY A 21 4.13 3.80 -11.00
N GLY A 22 4.12 4.32 -9.77
CA GLY A 22 4.09 3.58 -8.54
C GLY A 22 4.18 4.46 -7.30
N CYS A 23 4.01 3.86 -6.14
CA CYS A 23 4.10 4.50 -4.84
C CYS A 23 5.41 4.10 -4.16
N GLN A 24 6.12 5.06 -3.56
CA GLN A 24 7.32 4.74 -2.78
C GLN A 24 6.91 4.20 -1.41
N TYR A 25 7.37 2.98 -1.10
CA TYR A 25 7.18 2.34 0.20
C TYR A 25 8.52 1.81 0.70
N LYS A 26 9.03 2.38 1.80
CA LYS A 26 10.39 2.08 2.30
C LYS A 26 11.44 2.25 1.19
N GLU A 27 12.12 1.18 0.80
CA GLU A 27 13.16 1.14 -0.23
C GLU A 27 12.68 0.52 -1.55
N GLU A 28 11.37 0.28 -1.70
CA GLU A 28 10.75 -0.26 -2.92
C GLU A 28 9.74 0.71 -3.55
N THR A 29 9.63 0.65 -4.88
CA THR A 29 8.55 1.31 -5.62
C THR A 29 7.48 0.27 -5.94
N LEU A 30 6.31 0.42 -5.32
CA LEU A 30 5.15 -0.45 -5.53
C LEU A 30 4.40 -0.02 -6.79
N THR A 31 4.08 -0.96 -7.67
CA THR A 31 3.18 -0.68 -8.80
C THR A 31 1.77 -0.35 -8.32
N VAL A 32 0.95 0.28 -9.16
CA VAL A 32 -0.47 0.50 -8.84
C VAL A 32 -1.16 -0.84 -8.52
N GLY A 33 -1.92 -0.88 -7.43
CA GLY A 33 -2.63 -2.08 -6.97
C GLY A 33 -2.39 -2.42 -5.50
N LYS A 34 -2.78 -3.64 -5.11
CA LYS A 34 -2.67 -4.16 -3.74
C LYS A 34 -1.38 -4.97 -3.56
N HIS A 35 -0.68 -4.70 -2.47
CA HIS A 35 0.56 -5.34 -2.06
C HIS A 35 0.47 -5.81 -0.62
N HIS A 36 1.17 -6.89 -0.30
CA HIS A 36 1.25 -7.42 1.07
C HIS A 36 2.70 -7.36 1.54
N ARG A 37 2.95 -6.67 2.65
CA ARG A 37 4.27 -6.51 3.28
C ARG A 37 4.09 -6.53 4.79
N ASP A 38 4.92 -7.27 5.51
CA ASP A 38 4.98 -7.23 6.98
C ASP A 38 3.61 -7.33 7.69
N CYS A 39 2.72 -8.21 7.22
CA CYS A 39 1.34 -8.35 7.72
C CYS A 39 0.47 -7.08 7.57
N LEU A 40 0.71 -6.30 6.50
CA LEU A 40 -0.06 -5.14 6.10
C LEU A 40 -0.60 -5.35 4.69
N THR A 41 -1.78 -4.81 4.40
CA THR A 41 -2.24 -4.62 3.03
C THR A 41 -2.02 -3.18 2.62
N ILE A 42 -1.16 -2.96 1.63
CA ILE A 42 -0.85 -1.65 1.08
C ILE A 42 -1.56 -1.53 -0.26
N THR A 43 -2.25 -0.43 -0.50
CA THR A 43 -2.86 -0.11 -1.79
C THR A 43 -2.19 1.13 -2.35
N CYS A 44 -1.53 0.99 -3.50
CA CYS A 44 -1.02 2.09 -4.29
C CYS A 44 -2.07 2.51 -5.32
N HIS A 45 -2.46 3.77 -5.28
CA HIS A 45 -3.49 4.35 -6.15
C HIS A 45 -2.85 4.97 -7.41
N GLU A 46 -3.63 5.10 -8.48
CA GLU A 46 -3.15 5.63 -9.77
C GLU A 46 -2.64 7.08 -9.69
N ASN A 47 -3.07 7.83 -8.69
CA ASN A 47 -2.64 9.20 -8.42
C ASN A 47 -1.38 9.29 -7.54
N GLY A 48 -0.63 8.20 -7.41
CA GLY A 48 0.57 8.10 -6.56
C GLY A 48 0.31 8.08 -5.06
N SER A 49 -0.93 8.26 -4.61
CA SER A 49 -1.27 8.17 -3.18
C SER A 49 -1.28 6.71 -2.71
N MET A 50 -1.05 6.52 -1.41
CA MET A 50 -0.96 5.20 -0.79
C MET A 50 -1.87 5.13 0.43
N SER A 51 -2.59 4.01 0.58
CA SER A 51 -3.33 3.67 1.80
C SER A 51 -2.88 2.33 2.33
N SER A 52 -2.79 2.17 3.65
CA SER A 52 -2.44 0.93 4.31
C SER A 52 -3.54 0.46 5.25
N LEU A 53 -3.72 -0.85 5.31
CA LEU A 53 -4.54 -1.52 6.31
C LEU A 53 -3.61 -2.36 7.20
N ALA A 54 -3.62 -2.04 8.48
CA ALA A 54 -2.85 -2.74 9.50
C ALA A 54 -3.72 -3.71 10.30
N CYS A 55 -3.07 -4.54 11.11
CA CYS A 55 -3.75 -5.45 12.02
C CYS A 55 -4.69 -4.71 12.97
N PRO A 56 -5.92 -5.21 13.18
CA PRO A 56 -6.84 -4.62 14.13
C PRO A 56 -6.33 -4.82 15.56
N VAL A 57 -6.61 -3.85 16.43
CA VAL A 57 -6.43 -4.03 17.87
C VAL A 57 -7.55 -4.93 18.38
N MET A 58 -7.20 -6.16 18.74
CA MET A 58 -8.13 -7.14 19.29
C MET A 58 -8.01 -7.20 20.80
N GLN A 59 -9.16 -7.28 21.49
CA GLN A 59 -9.24 -7.36 22.94
C GLN A 59 -10.26 -8.41 23.34
N CYS A 60 -9.93 -9.20 24.37
CA CYS A 60 -10.84 -10.14 25.02
C CYS A 60 -11.19 -9.61 26.42
N ARG A 61 -12.33 -10.03 26.96
CA ARG A 61 -12.63 -9.82 28.39
C ARG A 61 -11.71 -10.65 29.28
N ASN A 62 -11.53 -11.92 28.92
CA ASN A 62 -10.65 -12.88 29.59
C ASN A 62 -9.67 -13.43 28.55
N GLU A 63 -8.40 -13.02 28.63
CA GLU A 63 -7.32 -13.53 27.80
C GLU A 63 -6.71 -14.77 28.47
N ILE A 64 -6.61 -15.87 27.72
CA ILE A 64 -5.98 -17.13 28.17
C ILE A 64 -4.65 -17.41 27.45
N GLY A 65 -4.26 -16.53 26.54
CA GLY A 65 -3.00 -16.60 25.81
C GLY A 65 -2.93 -15.57 24.70
N TYR A 66 -1.80 -15.57 24.00
CA TYR A 66 -1.56 -14.64 22.92
C TYR A 66 -0.90 -15.37 21.73
N GLN A 67 -1.45 -15.17 20.53
CA GLN A 67 -0.85 -15.61 19.29
C GLN A 67 -0.01 -14.46 18.74
N GLU A 68 1.29 -14.69 18.59
CA GLU A 68 2.21 -13.74 17.97
C GLU A 68 2.00 -13.63 16.45
N THR A 69 2.50 -12.54 15.86
CA THR A 69 2.47 -12.32 14.41
C THR A 69 3.16 -13.47 13.67
N ASP A 70 2.48 -14.01 12.65
CA ASP A 70 2.97 -15.11 11.83
C ASP A 70 3.05 -14.68 10.37
N LEU A 71 4.23 -14.20 9.95
CA LEU A 71 4.47 -13.72 8.58
C LEU A 71 4.41 -14.83 7.51
N SER A 72 4.28 -16.10 7.90
CA SER A 72 4.05 -17.20 6.95
C SER A 72 2.61 -17.25 6.44
N LYS A 73 1.69 -16.51 7.08
CA LYS A 73 0.27 -16.46 6.74
C LYS A 73 -0.11 -15.20 5.97
N PRO A 74 -1.19 -15.24 5.17
CA PRO A 74 -1.73 -14.03 4.56
C PRO A 74 -2.34 -13.10 5.61
N PHE A 75 -2.52 -11.83 5.24
CA PHE A 75 -3.36 -10.91 6.01
C PHE A 75 -4.84 -11.30 5.80
N PRO A 76 -5.68 -11.32 6.86
CA PRO A 76 -5.42 -10.93 8.25
C PRO A 76 -4.92 -12.04 9.18
N GLU A 77 -4.73 -13.28 8.70
CA GLU A 77 -4.36 -14.44 9.51
C GLU A 77 -2.94 -14.36 10.12
N CYS A 78 -2.07 -13.53 9.56
CA CYS A 78 -0.75 -13.24 10.10
C CYS A 78 -0.78 -12.36 11.36
N CYS A 79 -1.92 -11.72 11.66
CA CYS A 79 -2.00 -10.74 12.75
C CYS A 79 -1.88 -11.40 14.12
N ALA A 80 -1.10 -10.77 15.00
CA ALA A 80 -1.11 -11.10 16.41
C ALA A 80 -2.50 -10.89 17.02
N ARG A 81 -2.91 -11.79 17.90
CA ARG A 81 -4.25 -11.75 18.50
C ARG A 81 -4.28 -12.43 19.87
N PRO A 82 -5.09 -11.93 20.81
CA PRO A 82 -5.34 -12.64 22.05
C PRO A 82 -6.16 -13.91 21.77
N ILE A 83 -5.89 -14.95 22.55
CA ILE A 83 -6.72 -16.15 22.63
C ILE A 83 -7.73 -15.87 23.74
N CYS A 84 -9.00 -15.68 23.37
CA CYS A 84 -10.06 -15.44 24.33
C CYS A 84 -10.51 -16.75 24.97
N GLN A 85 -10.87 -16.70 26.25
CA GLN A 85 -11.70 -17.73 26.86
C GLN A 85 -13.10 -17.66 26.23
N ASP A 86 -13.63 -18.80 25.76
CA ASP A 86 -15.00 -18.92 25.24
C ASP A 86 -16.07 -18.56 26.28
#